data_AF-A0A2G9I3R9-F1
#
_entry.id   AF-A0A2G9I3R9-F1
#
_cell.length_a   1.000
_cell.length_b   1.000
_cell.length_c   1.000
_cell.angle_alpha   90.00
_cell.angle_beta   90.00
_cell.angle_gamma   90.00
#
_symmetry.space_group_name_H-M   'P 1'
#
loop_
_entity.id
_entity.type
_entity.pdbx_description
1 polymer ?
#
loop_
_entity_poly.entity_id
_entity_poly.type
_entity_poly.pdbx_seq_one_letter_code
_entity_poly.pdbx_strand_id
1 'polypeptide(L)'
;MCDFGGVEDEHRELQVYREEHFPLLFERLKRMNRPFSPAELRKMGRCPLTPEEAALVLAGLGFDSGTYIYLAGSEIYGRKSRMHPVTSLYPNIVTKEDLLSISELEPFGNLSP
;
A
#
# COMPACT_ATOMS: atom_id res chain seq x y z
N MET A 1 -5.03 13.78 -5.17
CA MET A 1 -4.79 12.31 -5.18
C MET A 1 -4.92 11.79 -3.76
N CYS A 2 -4.97 10.47 -3.57
CA CYS A 2 -4.93 9.89 -2.24
C CYS A 2 -3.59 10.15 -1.56
N ASP A 3 -3.65 10.37 -0.25
CA ASP A 3 -2.50 10.45 0.65
C ASP A 3 -2.53 9.22 1.57
N PHE A 4 -1.34 8.66 1.82
CA PHE A 4 -1.13 7.43 2.56
C PHE A 4 -0.25 7.65 3.81
N GLY A 5 -0.04 8.90 4.22
CA GLY A 5 0.71 9.22 5.44
C GLY A 5 2.23 9.04 5.31
N GLY A 6 2.75 9.29 4.10
CA GLY A 6 4.17 9.35 3.72
C GLY A 6 5.04 10.23 4.61
N VAL A 7 6.32 9.90 4.77
CA VAL A 7 7.32 10.95 5.10
C VAL A 7 7.60 11.80 3.85
N GLU A 8 8.19 12.99 4.01
CA GLU A 8 8.39 13.94 2.90
C GLU A 8 9.13 13.32 1.70
N ASP A 9 10.15 12.51 1.94
CA ASP A 9 10.90 11.84 0.87
C ASP A 9 10.03 10.82 0.11
N GLU A 10 9.22 10.04 0.83
CA GLU A 10 8.28 9.09 0.20
C GLU A 10 7.22 9.83 -0.63
N HIS A 11 6.74 10.97 -0.15
CA HIS A 11 5.82 11.82 -0.91
C HIS A 11 6.44 12.31 -2.21
N ARG A 12 7.72 12.71 -2.16
CA ARG A 12 8.48 13.18 -3.33
C ARG A 12 8.71 12.06 -4.33
N GLU A 13 9.17 10.90 -3.88
CA GLU A 13 9.37 9.72 -4.73
C GLU A 13 8.07 9.28 -5.41
N LEU A 14 6.99 9.18 -4.63
CA LEU A 14 5.67 8.83 -5.18
C LEU A 14 5.17 9.88 -6.17
N GLN A 15 5.44 11.17 -5.93
CA GLN A 15 5.08 12.22 -6.87
C GLN A 15 5.83 12.06 -8.20
N VAL A 16 7.15 11.87 -8.17
CA VAL A 16 7.97 11.64 -9.38
C VAL A 16 7.46 10.42 -10.14
N TYR A 17 7.26 9.29 -9.46
CA TYR A 17 6.74 8.08 -10.07
C TYR A 17 5.39 8.32 -10.77
N ARG A 18 4.48 9.07 -10.12
CA ARG A 18 3.16 9.39 -10.69
C ARG A 18 3.26 10.27 -11.94
N GLU A 19 4.17 11.24 -11.94
CA GLU A 19 4.40 12.14 -13.06
C GLU A 19 4.97 11.39 -14.27
N GLU A 20 5.93 10.48 -14.03
CA GLU A 20 6.58 9.68 -15.08
C GLU A 20 5.66 8.60 -15.65
N HIS A 21 4.95 7.86 -14.79
CA HIS A 21 4.18 6.68 -15.21
C HIS A 21 2.72 6.98 -15.55
N PHE A 22 2.17 8.09 -15.04
CA PHE A 22 0.77 8.48 -15.29
C PHE A 22 0.62 9.93 -15.77
N PRO A 23 1.38 10.38 -16.79
CA PRO A 23 1.44 11.79 -17.18
C PRO A 23 0.08 12.34 -17.62
N LEU A 24 -0.71 11.56 -18.37
CA LEU A 24 -2.03 12.00 -18.83
C LEU A 24 -3.03 12.19 -17.69
N LEU A 25 -2.97 11.34 -16.67
CA LEU A 25 -3.82 11.45 -15.49
C LEU A 25 -3.41 12.67 -14.68
N PHE A 26 -2.11 12.87 -14.48
CA PHE A 26 -1.58 13.99 -13.73
C PHE A 26 -1.92 15.33 -14.37
N GLU A 27 -1.73 15.46 -15.69
CA GLU A 27 -2.11 16.66 -16.46
C GLU A 27 -3.61 16.93 -16.47
N ARG A 28 -4.45 15.88 -16.44
CA ARG A 28 -5.89 16.05 -16.28
C ARG A 28 -6.22 16.60 -14.90
N LEU A 29 -5.60 16.05 -13.85
CA LEU A 29 -5.85 16.46 -12.47
C LEU A 29 -5.43 17.92 -12.22
N LYS A 30 -4.29 18.36 -12.77
CA LYS A 30 -3.81 19.76 -12.70
C LYS A 30 -4.78 20.76 -13.33
N ARG A 31 -5.46 20.36 -14.41
CA ARG A 31 -6.44 21.20 -15.13
C ARG A 31 -7.81 21.28 -14.46
N MET A 32 -8.05 20.51 -13.38
CA MET A 32 -9.32 20.57 -12.68
C MET A 32 -9.39 21.82 -11.79
N ASN A 33 -10.41 22.66 -12.00
CA ASN A 33 -10.63 23.88 -11.20
C ASN A 33 -10.91 23.61 -9.71
N ARG A 34 -11.39 22.40 -9.36
CA ARG A 34 -11.62 21.98 -7.98
C ARG A 34 -11.24 20.52 -7.82
N PRO A 35 -9.97 20.20 -7.50
CA PRO A 35 -9.60 18.84 -7.18
C PRO A 35 -10.22 18.43 -5.83
N PHE A 36 -10.72 17.20 -5.76
CA PHE A 36 -11.13 16.61 -4.48
C PHE A 36 -9.92 16.46 -3.55
N SER A 37 -10.10 16.83 -2.30
CA SER A 37 -9.15 16.54 -1.23
C SER A 37 -8.99 15.02 -1.02
N PRO A 38 -7.85 14.56 -0.45
CA PRO A 38 -7.67 13.15 -0.11
C PRO A 38 -8.81 12.58 0.74
N ALA A 39 -9.30 13.36 1.71
CA ALA A 39 -10.40 12.97 2.58
C ALA A 39 -11.74 12.80 1.82
N GLU A 40 -12.05 13.69 0.87
CA GLU A 40 -13.24 13.56 0.03
C GLU A 40 -13.16 12.32 -0.88
N LEU A 41 -12.00 12.07 -1.51
CA LEU A 41 -11.79 10.88 -2.33
C LEU A 41 -12.00 9.59 -1.53
N ARG A 42 -11.45 9.56 -0.32
CA ARG A 42 -11.54 8.43 0.61
C ARG A 42 -12.98 8.18 1.06
N LYS A 43 -13.73 9.23 1.40
CA LYS A 43 -15.17 9.12 1.72
C LYS A 43 -16.02 8.60 0.55
N MET A 44 -15.60 8.89 -0.68
CA MET A 44 -16.25 8.37 -1.90
C MET A 44 -15.80 6.96 -2.30
N GLY A 45 -14.93 6.30 -1.52
CA GLY A 45 -14.37 4.99 -1.88
C GLY A 45 -13.42 5.03 -3.08
N ARG A 46 -12.84 6.20 -3.39
CA ARG A 46 -11.90 6.39 -4.50
C ARG A 46 -10.44 6.25 -4.10
N CYS A 47 -10.16 5.94 -2.83
CA CYS A 47 -8.84 5.63 -2.33
C CYS A 47 -8.77 4.17 -1.88
N PRO A 48 -7.64 3.48 -2.12
CA PRO A 48 -7.36 2.20 -1.49
C PRO A 48 -7.43 2.29 0.04
N LEU A 49 -7.68 1.15 0.68
CA LEU A 49 -7.64 1.03 2.14
C LEU A 49 -6.21 1.27 2.65
N THR A 50 -6.11 1.90 3.80
CA THR A 50 -4.87 1.92 4.59
C THR A 50 -4.62 0.55 5.22
N PRO A 51 -3.37 0.23 5.63
CA PRO A 51 -3.10 -1.03 6.33
C PRO A 51 -4.00 -1.27 7.55
N GLU A 52 -4.24 -0.23 8.36
CA GLU A 52 -5.13 -0.30 9.52
C GLU A 52 -6.57 -0.67 9.12
N GLU A 53 -7.11 -0.04 8.08
CA GLU A 53 -8.46 -0.35 7.61
C GLU A 53 -8.57 -1.74 7.01
N ALA A 54 -7.55 -2.18 6.28
CA ALA A 54 -7.52 -3.55 5.77
C ALA A 54 -7.57 -4.55 6.94
N ALA A 55 -6.83 -4.32 8.01
CA ALA A 55 -6.85 -5.18 9.19
C ALA A 55 -8.22 -5.18 9.90
N LEU A 56 -8.86 -4.00 10.01
CA LEU A 56 -10.22 -3.89 10.57
C LEU A 56 -11.28 -4.58 9.70
N VAL A 57 -11.17 -4.47 8.37
CA VAL A 57 -12.05 -5.18 7.44
C VAL A 57 -11.92 -6.69 7.61
N LEU A 58 -10.69 -7.21 7.69
CA LEU A 58 -10.47 -8.64 7.95
C LEU A 58 -11.10 -9.06 9.29
N ALA A 59 -10.97 -8.23 10.33
CA ALA A 59 -11.54 -8.54 11.63
C ALA A 59 -13.08 -8.57 11.58
N GLY A 60 -13.67 -7.61 10.85
CA GLY A 60 -15.11 -7.55 10.61
C GLY A 60 -15.65 -8.73 9.78
N LEU A 61 -14.81 -9.34 8.94
CA LEU A 61 -15.15 -10.56 8.19
C LEU A 61 -15.02 -11.85 9.03
N GLY A 62 -14.52 -11.75 10.27
CA GLY A 62 -14.41 -12.88 11.19
C GLY A 62 -13.08 -13.64 11.14
N PHE A 63 -12.04 -13.06 10.52
CA PHE A 63 -10.68 -13.59 10.64
C PHE A 63 -10.15 -13.31 12.06
N ASP A 64 -9.58 -14.33 12.68
CA ASP A 64 -8.99 -14.23 14.02
C ASP A 64 -7.48 -13.93 13.95
N SER A 65 -6.87 -13.65 15.11
CA SER A 65 -5.43 -13.39 15.20
C SER A 65 -4.55 -14.59 14.84
N GLY A 66 -5.11 -15.80 14.81
CA GLY A 66 -4.39 -17.01 14.38
C GLY A 66 -4.30 -17.14 12.86
N THR A 67 -5.07 -16.34 12.11
CA THR A 67 -5.11 -16.36 10.65
C THR A 67 -3.75 -16.04 10.06
N TYR A 68 -3.26 -16.94 9.19
CA TYR A 68 -2.08 -16.68 8.36
C TYR A 68 -2.44 -15.73 7.21
N ILE A 69 -1.69 -14.64 7.08
CA ILE A 69 -1.90 -13.65 6.02
C ILE A 69 -0.67 -13.62 5.12
N TYR A 70 -0.87 -13.91 3.84
CA TYR A 70 0.16 -13.68 2.83
C TYR A 70 0.17 -12.22 2.39
N LEU A 71 1.28 -11.52 2.64
CA LEU A 71 1.49 -10.14 2.23
C LEU A 71 2.13 -10.09 0.84
N ALA A 72 1.30 -9.85 -0.17
CA ALA A 72 1.75 -9.67 -1.55
C ALA A 72 2.15 -8.21 -1.80
N GLY A 73 3.45 -7.91 -1.76
CA GLY A 73 3.96 -6.56 -2.04
C GLY A 73 5.47 -6.47 -1.99
N SER A 74 5.99 -5.31 -2.40
CA SER A 74 7.35 -4.89 -2.08
C SER A 74 7.41 -4.33 -0.67
N GLU A 75 8.59 -3.86 -0.26
CA GLU A 75 8.73 -3.18 1.03
C GLU A 75 7.76 -2.00 1.12
N ILE A 76 6.88 -2.04 2.13
CA ILE A 76 5.82 -1.04 2.29
C ILE A 76 6.46 0.27 2.74
N TYR A 77 6.08 1.39 2.11
CA TYR A 77 6.44 2.75 2.55
C TYR A 77 6.06 2.96 4.03
N GLY A 78 6.99 3.46 4.84
CA GLY A 78 6.89 3.53 6.29
C GLY A 78 7.17 2.21 7.02
N ARG A 79 7.59 1.17 6.30
CA ARG A 79 8.12 -0.12 6.79
C ARG A 79 7.30 -0.67 7.98
N LYS A 80 7.99 -0.95 9.09
CA LYS A 80 7.43 -1.57 10.30
C LYS A 80 6.39 -0.69 10.99
N SER A 81 6.51 0.64 10.94
CA SER A 81 5.57 1.52 11.67
C SER A 81 4.18 1.50 11.06
N ARG A 82 4.08 1.53 9.72
CA ARG A 82 2.78 1.43 9.02
C ARG A 82 2.16 0.05 9.05
N MET A 83 2.99 -0.99 9.17
CA MET A 83 2.49 -2.35 9.30
C MET A 83 2.11 -2.72 10.73
N HIS A 84 2.47 -1.91 11.72
CA HIS A 84 2.20 -2.20 13.12
C HIS A 84 0.71 -2.45 13.44
N PRO A 85 -0.27 -1.69 12.90
CA PRO A 85 -1.68 -1.99 13.13
C PRO A 85 -2.11 -3.38 12.61
N VAL A 86 -1.54 -3.80 11.47
CA VAL A 86 -1.83 -5.12 10.88
C VAL A 86 -1.17 -6.22 11.68
N THR A 87 0.13 -6.11 11.96
CA THR A 87 0.90 -7.16 12.66
C THR A 87 0.48 -7.32 14.12
N SER A 88 -0.11 -6.29 14.73
CA SER A 88 -0.67 -6.38 16.08
C SER A 88 -1.95 -7.21 16.13
N LEU A 89 -2.77 -7.18 15.07
CA LEU A 89 -4.00 -7.97 14.98
C LEU A 89 -3.75 -9.36 14.39
N TYR A 90 -2.83 -9.46 13.44
CA TYR A 90 -2.49 -10.69 12.72
C TYR A 90 -0.97 -10.90 12.79
N PRO A 91 -0.45 -11.57 13.83
CA PRO A 91 0.99 -11.83 13.97
C PRO A 91 1.54 -12.80 12.91
N ASN A 92 0.68 -13.65 12.31
CA ASN A 92 1.08 -14.69 11.36
C ASN A 92 1.16 -14.17 9.91
N ILE A 93 1.89 -13.08 9.69
CA ILE A 93 2.15 -12.56 8.34
C ILE A 93 3.31 -13.33 7.72
N VAL A 94 3.13 -13.76 6.47
CA VAL A 94 4.15 -14.40 5.64
C VAL A 94 4.32 -13.64 4.33
N THR A 95 5.55 -13.54 3.84
CA THR A 95 5.87 -12.92 2.54
C THR A 95 6.35 -13.97 1.53
N LYS A 96 6.66 -13.53 0.30
CA LYS A 96 7.22 -14.44 -0.72
C LYS A 96 8.56 -15.04 -0.28
N GLU A 97 9.35 -14.29 0.49
CA GLU A 97 10.65 -14.71 1.03
C GLU A 97 10.51 -15.79 2.11
N ASP A 98 9.39 -15.82 2.85
CA ASP A 98 9.13 -16.85 3.85
C ASP A 98 8.69 -18.18 3.22
N LEU A 99 8.04 -18.13 2.05
CA LEU A 99 7.40 -19.28 1.42
C LEU A 99 8.23 -19.96 0.33
N LEU A 100 9.12 -19.21 -0.34
CA LEU A 100 9.83 -19.67 -1.53
C LEU A 100 11.32 -19.90 -1.27
N SER A 101 11.88 -20.91 -1.93
CA SER A 101 13.33 -21.13 -1.95
C SER A 101 14.05 -20.04 -2.75
N ILE A 102 15.36 -19.90 -2.51
CA ILE A 102 16.21 -18.96 -3.27
C ILE A 102 16.12 -19.23 -4.78
N SER A 103 16.12 -20.50 -5.20
CA SER A 103 15.98 -20.89 -6.61
C SER A 103 14.64 -20.51 -7.23
N GLU A 104 13.56 -20.48 -6.44
CA GLU A 104 12.23 -20.04 -6.92
C GLU A 104 12.12 -18.52 -6.96
N LEU A 105 12.89 -17.82 -6.12
CA LEU A 105 12.94 -16.36 -6.08
C LEU A 105 13.86 -15.76 -7.14
N GLU A 106 14.91 -16.47 -7.59
CA GLU A 106 15.88 -15.97 -8.57
C GLU A 106 15.26 -15.34 -9.83
N PRO A 107 14.25 -15.95 -10.49
CA PRO A 107 13.60 -15.35 -11.66
C PRO A 107 12.96 -13.98 -11.39
N PHE A 108 12.68 -13.67 -10.13
CA PHE A 108 11.99 -12.44 -9.70
C PHE A 108 12.91 -11.45 -8.97
N GLY A 109 14.16 -11.83 -8.67
CA GLY A 109 15.10 -11.01 -7.88
C GLY A 109 15.51 -9.69 -8.54
N ASN A 110 15.36 -9.57 -9.86
CA ASN A 110 15.69 -8.37 -10.64
C ASN A 110 14.46 -7.55 -11.05
N LEU A 111 13.25 -7.95 -10.63
CA LEU A 111 12.02 -7.21 -10.88
C LEU A 111 11.74 -6.30 -9.68
N SER A 112 12.55 -5.25 -9.56
CA SER A 112 12.19 -4.11 -8.72
C SER A 112 11.02 -3.35 -9.38
N PRO A 113 10.00 -2.90 -8.65
CA PRO A 113 9.52 -1.53 -8.83
C PRO A 113 10.62 -0.55 -8.42
#